data_AF-A0A6V7K9B2-F1
#
_entry.id   AF-A0A6V7K9B2-F1
#
_cell.length_a   1.000
_cell.length_b   1.000
_cell.length_c   1.000
_cell.angle_alpha   90.00
_cell.angle_beta   90.00
_cell.angle_gamma   90.00
#
_symmetry.space_group_name_H-M   'P 1'
#
loop_
_entity.id
_entity.type
_entity.pdbx_description
1 polymer ?
#
loop_
_entity_poly.entity_id
_entity_poly.type
_entity_poly.pdbx_seq_one_letter_code
_entity_poly.pdbx_strand_id
1 'polypeptide(L)' 'VEWIKMNKFRGAMILSLNADDWYGTCYNNETFPLTRVVANNIMSSRGL' A
#
# COMPACT_ATOMS: atom_id res chain seq x y z
N VAL A 1 -1.26 -6.48 -4.19
CA VAL A 1 0.15 -6.89 -3.93
C VAL A 1 0.39 -8.40 -3.96
N GLU A 2 -0.61 -9.23 -4.30
CA GLU A 2 -0.49 -10.69 -4.31
C GLU A 2 0.66 -11.21 -5.20
N TRP A 3 0.84 -10.63 -6.40
CA TRP A 3 1.93 -11.01 -7.29
C TRP A 3 3.31 -10.86 -6.66
N ILE A 4 3.53 -9.81 -5.85
CA ILE A 4 4.80 -9.57 -5.15
C ILE A 4 5.07 -10.70 -4.14
N LYS A 5 4.03 -11.11 -3.40
CA LYS A 5 4.10 -12.22 -2.44
C LYS A 5 4.34 -13.56 -3.15
N MET A 6 3.60 -13.84 -4.22
CA MET A 6 3.72 -15.08 -5.00
C MET A 6 5.13 -15.30 -5.55
N ASN A 7 5.81 -14.21 -5.94
CA ASN A 7 7.17 -14.25 -6.46
C ASN A 7 8.25 -14.13 -5.37
N LYS A 8 7.87 -14.16 -4.07
CA LYS A 8 8.79 -14.11 -2.92
C LYS A 8 9.69 -12.86 -2.88
N PHE A 9 9.23 -11.75 -3.45
CA PHE A 9 9.92 -10.45 -3.29
C PHE A 9 9.71 -9.90 -1.87
N ARG A 10 10.69 -9.13 -1.39
CA ARG A 10 10.70 -8.66 0.01
C ARG A 10 9.85 -7.41 0.28
N GLY A 11 9.38 -6.73 -0.76
CA GLY A 11 8.61 -5.50 -0.59
C GLY A 11 8.20 -4.86 -1.91
N ALA A 12 7.60 -3.68 -1.78
CA ALA A 12 7.22 -2.80 -2.87
C ALA A 12 7.77 -1.40 -2.59
N MET A 13 8.13 -0.67 -3.65
CA MET A 13 8.47 0.73 -3.57
C MET A 13 7.28 1.56 -4.07
N ILE A 14 7.00 2.69 -3.42
CA ILE A 14 5.97 3.64 -3.82
C ILE A 14 6.66 4.88 -4.37
N LEU A 15 6.38 5.19 -5.64
CA LEU A 15 6.76 6.44 -6.28
C LEU A 15 5.49 7.06 -6.86
N SER A 16 4.86 8.03 -6.21
CA SER A 16 5.29 8.77 -5.01
C SER A 16 4.13 9.02 -4.07
N LEU A 17 4.43 9.33 -2.80
CA LEU A 17 3.41 9.54 -1.76
C LEU A 17 2.46 10.70 -2.08
N ASN A 18 2.95 11.76 -2.71
CA ASN A 18 2.16 12.94 -3.07
C ASN A 18 1.27 12.73 -4.32
N ALA A 19 1.42 11.61 -5.02
CA ALA A 19 0.53 11.22 -6.11
C ALA A 19 -0.62 10.31 -5.64
N ASP A 20 -0.55 9.79 -4.41
CA ASP A 20 -1.69 9.11 -3.77
C ASP A 20 -2.69 10.15 -3.25
N ASP A 21 -3.90 9.73 -2.87
CA ASP A 21 -4.92 10.63 -2.34
C ASP A 21 -4.62 11.02 -0.89
N TRP A 22 -3.60 11.84 -0.70
CA TRP A 22 -3.17 12.33 0.61
C TRP A 22 -4.18 13.30 1.25
N TYR A 23 -5.10 13.86 0.45
CA TYR A 23 -6.12 14.80 0.89
C TYR A 23 -7.51 14.17 1.12
N GLY A 24 -7.68 12.88 0.81
CA GLY A 24 -8.92 12.13 1.10
C GLY A 24 -10.11 12.54 0.24
N THR A 25 -9.87 12.96 -0.99
CA THR A 25 -10.91 13.49 -1.89
C THR A 25 -11.53 12.46 -2.83
N CYS A 26 -10.86 11.34 -3.07
CA CYS A 26 -11.32 10.32 -3.98
C CYS A 26 -12.41 9.44 -3.37
N TYR A 27 -12.33 9.14 -2.07
CA TYR A 27 -13.29 8.25 -1.41
C TYR A 27 -13.38 8.48 0.11
N ASN A 28 -14.59 8.72 0.61
CA ASN A 28 -14.97 8.69 2.03
C ASN A 28 -13.96 9.31 3.02
N ASN A 29 -13.30 10.40 2.65
CA ASN A 29 -12.31 11.08 3.50
C ASN A 29 -11.14 10.16 3.92
N GLU A 30 -10.83 9.14 3.10
CA GLU A 30 -9.74 8.20 3.33
C GLU A 30 -8.44 8.71 2.70
N THR A 31 -7.43 8.95 3.53
CA THR A 31 -6.11 9.36 3.04
C THR A 31 -5.27 8.17 2.61
N PHE A 32 -4.37 8.32 1.65
CA PHE A 32 -3.39 7.31 1.21
C PHE A 32 -3.95 5.90 0.95
N PRO A 33 -5.09 5.75 0.24
CA PRO A 33 -5.74 4.46 0.06
C PRO A 33 -4.82 3.44 -0.63
N LEU A 34 -4.03 3.86 -1.64
CA LEU A 34 -3.15 2.94 -2.37
C LEU A 34 -1.97 2.49 -1.51
N THR A 35 -1.30 3.44 -0.87
CA THR A 35 -0.16 3.17 0.01
C THR A 35 -0.57 2.28 1.18
N ARG A 36 -1.75 2.52 1.78
CA ARG A 36 -2.25 1.73 2.90
C ARG A 36 -2.54 0.29 2.51
N VAL A 37 -3.15 0.05 1.35
CA VAL A 37 -3.38 -1.32 0.85
C VAL A 37 -2.06 -2.04 0.64
N VAL A 38 -1.05 -1.39 0.07
CA VAL A 38 0.29 -1.98 -0.11
C VAL A 38 0.93 -2.31 1.24
N ALA A 39 0.96 -1.35 2.17
CA ALA A 39 1.55 -1.51 3.50
C ALA A 39 0.85 -2.63 4.29
N ASN A 40 -0.47 -2.59 4.42
CA ASN A 40 -1.23 -3.57 5.19
C ASN A 40 -1.02 -4.99 4.66
N ASN A 41 -1.06 -5.17 3.34
CA ASN A 41 -0.94 -6.51 2.78
C ASN A 41 0.51 -7.03 2.78
N ILE A 42 1.53 -6.17 2.67
CA ILE A 42 2.93 -6.60 2.75
C ILE A 42 3.37 -6.81 4.21
N MET A 43 2.95 -5.93 5.12
CA MET A 43 3.33 -6.00 6.54
C MET A 43 2.57 -7.07 7.31
N SER A 44 1.29 -7.34 7.00
CA SER A 44 0.52 -8.43 7.63
C SER A 44 1.11 -9.82 7.36
N SER A 45 2.00 -9.96 6.37
CA SER A 45 2.73 -11.20 6.09
C SER A 45 3.90 -11.44 7.04
N ARG A 46 4.25 -10.45 7.87
CA ARG A 46 5.23 -10.57 8.94
C ARG A 46 4.45 -10.79 10.22
N GLY A 47 4.28 -12.05 10.63
CA GLY A 47 3.70 -12.37 11.94
C GLY A 47 4.48 -11.67 13.04
N LEU A 48 3.89 -10.62 13.59
CA LEU A 48 4.19 -10.00 14.87
C LEU A 48 2.88 -9.97 15.65
#